data_AF-A0A2T2RKL2-F1
#
_entry.id   AF-A0A2T2RKL2-F1
#
_cell.length_a   1.000
_cell.length_b   1.000
_cell.length_c   1.000
_cell.angle_alpha   90.00
_cell.angle_beta   90.00
_cell.angle_gamma   90.00
#
_symmetry.space_group_name_H-M   'P 1'
#
loop_
_entity.id
_entity.type
_entity.pdbx_description
1 polymer ?
#
loop_
_entity_poly.entity_id
_entity_poly.type
_entity_poly.pdbx_seq_one_letter_code
_entity_poly.pdbx_strand_id
1 'polypeptide(L)' 'MLSDARWTTVTRSEHDHERAGMEFIRRRLEDREPFRAWSNFTFVAKDGKLYEVDLLVVSPS' A
#
# COMPACT_ATOMS: atom_id res chain seq x y z
N MET A 1 -14.21 -1.05 -2.53
CA MET A 1 -12.76 -0.77 -2.53
C MET A 1 -12.42 -0.12 -1.22
N LEU A 2 -11.21 -0.34 -0.72
CA LEU A 2 -10.75 0.34 0.49
C LEU A 2 -10.83 1.87 0.33
N SER A 3 -11.47 2.58 1.26
CA SER A 3 -11.66 4.04 1.20
C SER A 3 -10.34 4.81 1.28
N ASP A 4 -10.33 6.08 0.87
CA ASP A 4 -9.13 6.95 0.98
C ASP A 4 -8.70 7.14 2.44
N ALA A 5 -9.62 7.01 3.40
CA ALA A 5 -9.31 7.03 4.82
C ALA A 5 -8.51 5.81 5.31
N ARG A 6 -8.44 4.73 4.50
CA ARG A 6 -7.78 3.46 4.83
C ARG A 6 -6.70 3.04 3.84
N TRP A 7 -6.54 3.76 2.73
CA TRP A 7 -5.49 3.56 1.72
C TRP A 7 -4.60 4.80 1.65
N THR A 8 -3.29 4.65 1.89
CA THR A 8 -2.31 5.73 1.75
C THR A 8 -1.29 5.37 0.67
N THR A 9 -1.21 6.16 -0.39
CA THR A 9 -0.09 6.08 -1.34
C THR A 9 0.98 7.05 -0.89
N VAL A 10 2.13 6.53 -0.45
CA VAL A 10 3.23 7.36 0.09
C VAL A 10 3.97 8.04 -1.05
N THR A 11 4.40 7.27 -2.04
CA THR A 11 4.96 7.79 -3.30
C THR A 11 4.09 7.31 -4.45
N ARG A 12 3.64 8.21 -5.33
CA ARG A 12 2.87 7.79 -6.50
C ARG A 12 3.82 7.17 -7.54
N SER A 13 3.54 5.96 -8.01
CA SER A 13 4.29 5.37 -9.13
C SER A 13 4.18 6.20 -10.40
N GLU A 14 5.28 6.35 -11.12
CA GLU A 14 5.36 7.02 -12.43
C GLU A 14 4.77 6.15 -13.54
N HIS A 15 4.67 4.83 -13.33
CA HIS A 15 4.24 3.87 -14.33
C HIS A 15 2.74 3.58 -14.26
N ASP A 16 2.02 3.83 -15.36
CA ASP A 16 0.57 3.63 -15.47
C ASP A 16 0.11 2.22 -15.10
N HIS A 17 0.88 1.19 -15.51
CA HIS A 17 0.56 -0.20 -15.26
C HIS A 17 0.65 -0.57 -13.76
N GLU A 18 1.61 -0.02 -13.03
CA GLU A 18 1.74 -0.22 -11.58
C GLU A 18 0.59 0.46 -10.84
N ARG A 19 0.23 1.68 -11.24
CA ARG A 19 -0.94 2.37 -10.68
C ARG A 19 -2.21 1.56 -10.90
N ALA A 20 -2.39 0.99 -12.09
CA ALA A 20 -3.52 0.12 -12.41
C ALA A 20 -3.52 -1.17 -11.56
N GLY A 21 -2.35 -1.75 -11.30
CA GLY A 21 -2.18 -2.91 -10.42
C GLY A 21 -2.56 -2.62 -8.97
N MET A 22 -2.09 -1.51 -8.40
CA MET A 22 -2.43 -1.09 -7.04
C MET A 22 -3.93 -0.83 -6.88
N GLU A 23 -4.52 -0.16 -7.85
CA GLU A 23 -5.96 0.11 -7.89
C GLU A 23 -6.78 -1.19 -8.04
N PHE A 24 -6.29 -2.17 -8.80
CA PHE A 24 -6.89 -3.50 -8.89
C PHE A 24 -6.92 -4.24 -7.54
N ILE A 25 -5.85 -4.13 -6.74
CA ILE A 25 -5.77 -4.69 -5.40
C ILE A 25 -6.70 -3.93 -4.44
N ARG A 26 -6.64 -2.59 -4.44
CA ARG A 26 -7.47 -1.72 -3.61
C ARG A 26 -8.97 -2.03 -3.75
N ARG A 27 -9.42 -2.32 -4.97
CA ARG A 27 -10.82 -2.72 -5.24
C ARG A 27 -11.26 -4.02 -4.57
N ARG A 28 -10.32 -4.92 -4.26
CA ARG A 28 -10.59 -6.24 -3.67
C ARG A 28 -10.47 -6.26 -2.15
N LEU A 29 -9.84 -5.26 -1.55
CA LEU A 29 -9.80 -5.11 -0.11
C LEU A 29 -11.14 -4.60 0.42
N GLU A 30 -11.60 -5.22 1.51
CA GLU A 30 -12.86 -4.85 2.17
C GLU A 30 -12.70 -3.52 2.92
N ASP A 31 -13.68 -2.62 2.80
CA ASP A 31 -13.66 -1.32 3.48
C ASP A 31 -14.20 -1.40 4.92
N ARG A 32 -13.56 -2.22 5.75
CA ARG A 32 -13.92 -2.43 7.16
C ARG A 32 -12.69 -2.63 8.04
N GLU A 33 -12.83 -2.45 9.34
CA GLU A 33 -11.72 -2.77 10.26
C GLU A 33 -11.38 -4.27 10.23
N PRO A 34 -10.09 -4.64 10.37
CA PRO A 34 -8.92 -3.78 10.55
C PRO A 34 -8.20 -3.42 9.23
N PHE A 35 -8.85 -3.58 8.07
CA PHE A 35 -8.17 -3.39 6.79
C PHE A 35 -7.64 -1.96 6.63
N ARG A 36 -6.33 -1.86 6.36
CA ARG A 36 -5.58 -0.64 6.04
C ARG A 36 -4.44 -0.99 5.08
N ALA A 37 -4.05 -0.05 4.24
CA ALA A 37 -2.98 -0.26 3.27
C ALA A 37 -2.10 0.98 3.08
N TRP A 38 -0.81 0.73 2.88
CA TRP A 38 0.20 1.72 2.50
C TRP A 38 0.94 1.23 1.27
N SER A 39 1.03 2.05 0.22
CA SER A 39 1.74 1.70 -1.01
C SER A 39 2.98 2.55 -1.25
N ASN A 40 3.98 1.94 -1.90
CA ASN A 40 5.16 2.58 -2.48
C ASN A 40 5.95 3.45 -1.47
N PHE A 41 6.50 2.80 -0.45
CA PHE A 41 7.33 3.48 0.54
C PHE A 41 8.67 2.78 0.74
N THR A 42 9.64 3.58 1.15
CA THR A 42 10.99 3.14 1.50
C THR A 42 11.25 3.52 2.94
N PHE A 43 11.90 2.63 3.69
CA PHE A 43 12.34 2.92 5.04
C PHE A 43 13.76 2.41 5.28
N VAL A 44 14.45 3.04 6.22
CA VAL A 44 15.79 2.65 6.65
C VAL A 44 15.64 1.75 7.88
N ALA A 45 16.17 0.53 7.79
CA ALA A 45 16.23 -0.37 8.94
C ALA A 45 17.31 0.07 9.92
N LYS A 46 17.29 -0.48 11.15
CA LYS A 46 18.25 -0.12 12.21
C LYS A 46 19.71 -0.37 11.83
N ASP A 47 19.98 -1.26 10.87
CA ASP A 47 21.31 -1.56 10.33
C ASP A 47 21.73 -0.62 9.18
N GLY A 48 20.94 0.42 8.90
CA GLY A 48 21.21 1.42 7.86
C GLY A 48 20.81 1.00 6.44
N LYS A 49 20.27 -0.22 6.26
CA LYS A 49 19.83 -0.67 4.93
C LYS A 49 18.50 -0.04 4.54
N LEU A 50 18.38 0.32 3.26
CA LEU A 50 17.13 0.73 2.66
C LEU A 50 16.32 -0.49 2.25
N TYR A 51 15.04 -0.48 2.62
CA TYR A 51 14.05 -1.47 2.20
C TYR A 51 12.90 -0.76 1.51
N GLU A 52 12.50 -1.32 0.38
CA GLU A 52 11.36 -0.85 -0.39
C GLU A 52 10.18 -1.81 -0.21
N VAL A 53 8.99 -1.23 -0.08
CA VAL A 53 7.72 -1.95 0.03
C VAL A 53 6.74 -1.34 -0.97
N ASP A 54 6.38 -2.14 -1.97
CA ASP A 54 5.35 -1.77 -2.95
C ASP A 54 3.97 -1.67 -2.30
N LEU A 55 3.64 -2.59 -1.40
CA LEU A 55 2.36 -2.63 -0.70
C LEU A 55 2.44 -3.34 0.65
N LEU A 56 2.01 -2.66 1.70
CA LEU A 56 1.75 -3.22 3.03
C LEU A 56 0.24 -3.23 3.27
N VAL A 57 -0.34 -4.39 3.60
CA VAL A 57 -1.76 -4.53 3.97
C VAL A 57 -1.86 -5.08 5.40
N VAL A 58 -2.66 -4.42 6.22
CA VAL A 58 -3.13 -4.95 7.50
C VAL A 58 -4.47 -5.62 7.26
N SER A 59 -4.66 -6.84 7.76
CA SER A 59 -5.88 -7.64 7.60
C SER A 59 -6.27 -8.29 8.94
N PRO A 60 -7.49 -8.86 9.04
CA PRO A 60 -7.81 -9.81 10.11
C PRO A 60 -6.82 -10.99 10.13
N SER A 61 -6.65 -11.56 11.32
CA SER A 61 -5.87 -12.78 11.58
C SER A 61 -6.57 -14.05 11.10
#